data_AF-A0A660YFA7-F1
#
_entry.id   AF-A0A660YFA7-F1
#
_cell.length_a   1.000
_cell.length_b   1.000
_cell.length_c   1.000
_cell.angle_alpha   90.00
_cell.angle_beta   90.00
_cell.angle_gamma   90.00
#
_symmetry.space_group_name_H-M   'P 1'
#
loop_
_entity.id
_entity.type
_entity.pdbx_description
1 polymer ?
#
loop_
_entity_poly.entity_id
_entity_poly.type
_entity_poly.pdbx_seq_one_letter_code
_entity_poly.pdbx_strand_id
1 'polypeptide(L)' 'MADYLLDTNHVSAFLDGEESVISRVELARASWDRFRISMTVLGELYFAAYASQRREVNLARLLGVLGEVIVGV' A
#
# COMPACT_ATOMS: atom_id res chain seq x y z
N MET A 1 15.17 11.56 -5.84
CA MET A 1 15.11 10.10 -5.62
C MET A 1 15.31 9.83 -4.15
N ALA A 2 14.20 9.80 -3.44
CA ALA A 2 14.09 9.37 -2.06
C ALA A 2 13.50 7.95 -1.99
N ASP A 3 13.79 7.27 -0.90
CA ASP A 3 13.16 6.00 -0.54
C ASP A 3 12.21 6.25 0.63
N TYR A 4 10.92 5.97 0.43
CA TYR A 4 9.89 6.08 1.46
C TYR A 4 9.47 4.71 1.96
N LEU A 5 9.34 4.60 3.28
CA LEU A 5 8.75 3.44 3.94
C LEU A 5 7.33 3.81 4.37
N LEU A 6 6.33 3.13 3.82
CA LEU A 6 4.94 3.37 4.14
C LEU A 6 4.55 2.62 5.42
N ASP A 7 3.81 3.29 6.29
CA ASP A 7 3.14 2.67 7.43
C ASP A 7 1.78 2.07 7.03
N THR A 8 1.17 1.35 7.97
CA THR A 8 -0.12 0.69 7.76
C THR A 8 -1.26 1.66 7.43
N ASN A 9 -1.23 2.88 7.97
CA ASN A 9 -2.27 3.88 7.74
C ASN A 9 -2.22 4.43 6.31
N HIS A 10 -1.03 4.75 5.81
CA HIS A 10 -0.86 5.25 4.44
C HIS A 10 -1.19 4.18 3.41
N VAL A 11 -0.81 2.93 3.65
CA VAL A 11 -1.18 1.83 2.75
C VAL A 11 -2.69 1.59 2.79
N SER A 12 -3.33 1.65 3.96
CA SER A 12 -4.78 1.50 4.08
C SER A 12 -5.53 2.62 3.35
N ALA A 13 -5.12 3.88 3.54
CA ALA A 13 -5.71 5.02 2.85
C ALA A 13 -5.55 4.90 1.32
N PHE A 14 -4.39 4.45 0.85
CA PHE A 14 -4.17 4.16 -0.57
C PHE A 14 -5.11 3.06 -1.09
N LEU A 15 -5.25 1.95 -0.34
CA LEU A 15 -6.16 0.84 -0.67
C LEU A 15 -7.64 1.24 -0.67
N ASP A 16 -8.01 2.23 0.15
CA ASP A 16 -9.36 2.78 0.24
C ASP A 16 -9.66 3.80 -0.87
N GLY A 17 -8.67 4.15 -1.70
CA GLY A 17 -8.86 5.08 -2.81
C GLY A 17 -8.78 6.55 -2.41
N GLU A 18 -8.14 6.87 -1.29
CA GLU A 18 -8.00 8.24 -0.81
C GLU A 18 -7.20 9.09 -1.81
N GLU A 19 -7.90 10.00 -2.50
CA GLU A 19 -7.38 10.75 -3.65
C GLU A 19 -6.14 11.59 -3.29
N SER A 20 -6.12 12.13 -2.06
CA SER A 20 -5.01 12.91 -1.55
C SER A 20 -3.72 12.08 -1.40
N VAL A 21 -3.85 10.81 -1.03
CA VAL A 21 -2.72 9.87 -0.90
C VAL A 21 -2.29 9.39 -2.29
N ILE A 22 -3.24 8.97 -3.14
CA ILE A 22 -2.97 8.53 -4.50
C ILE A 22 -2.22 9.60 -5.28
N SER A 23 -2.72 10.84 -5.28
CA SER A 23 -2.10 11.95 -6.00
C SER A 23 -0.66 12.21 -5.55
N ARG A 24 -0.37 12.08 -4.25
CA ARG A 24 1.00 12.24 -3.72
C ARG A 24 1.91 11.10 -4.13
N VAL A 25 1.42 9.85 -4.12
CA VAL A 25 2.17 8.69 -4.57
C VAL A 25 2.51 8.82 -6.05
N GLU A 26 1.54 9.19 -6.90
CA GLU A 26 1.75 9.35 -8.34
C GLU A 26 2.74 10.49 -8.67
N LEU A 27 2.65 11.65 -8.00
CA LEU A 27 3.61 12.74 -8.15
C LEU A 27 5.05 12.33 -7.76
N ALA A 28 5.18 11.57 -6.67
CA ALA A 28 6.47 11.07 -6.21
C ALA A 28 7.05 10.00 -7.15
N ARG A 29 6.20 9.12 -7.70
CA ARG A 29 6.58 8.14 -8.74
C ARG A 29 7.09 8.83 -10.00
N ALA A 30 6.42 9.90 -10.44
CA ALA A 30 6.89 10.71 -11.57
C ALA A 30 8.27 11.34 -11.32
N SER A 31 8.63 11.54 -10.05
CA SER A 31 9.93 12.04 -9.60
C SER A 31 10.97 10.93 -9.34
N TRP A 32 10.66 9.70 -9.73
CA TRP A 32 11.48 8.49 -9.53
C TRP A 32 11.72 8.12 -8.06
N ASP A 33 10.90 8.61 -7.14
CA ASP A 33 10.94 8.17 -5.76
C ASP A 33 10.37 6.75 -5.64
N ARG A 34 10.87 5.99 -4.66
CA ARG A 34 10.47 4.59 -4.43
C ARG A 34 9.69 4.46 -3.13
N PHE A 35 8.69 3.58 -3.16
CA PHE A 35 7.85 3.26 -2.01
C PHE A 35 8.02 1.79 -1.65
N ARG A 36 8.28 1.53 -0.37
CA ARG A 36 8.40 0.17 0.19
C ARG A 36 7.48 0.04 1.42
N ILE A 37 7.17 -1.19 1.78
CA ILE A 37 6.53 -1.53 3.06
C ILE A 37 7.44 -2.47 3.82
N SER A 38 7.37 -2.43 5.15
CA SER A 38 8.06 -3.42 5.98
C SER A 38 7.25 -4.73 6.04
N MET A 39 7.92 -5.83 6.38
CA MET A 39 7.24 -7.12 6.59
C MET A 39 6.23 -7.04 7.74
N THR A 40 6.49 -6.20 8.75
CA THR A 40 5.57 -5.94 9.86
C THR A 40 4.26 -5.31 9.37
N VAL A 41 4.37 -4.24 8.56
CA VAL A 41 3.21 -3.55 7.96
C VAL A 41 2.44 -4.52 7.06
N LEU A 42 3.14 -5.34 6.27
CA LEU A 42 2.48 -6.38 5.47
C LEU A 42 1.69 -7.36 6.34
N GLY A 43 2.26 -7.80 7.46
CA GLY A 43 1.58 -8.67 8.43
C GLY A 43 0.32 -8.05 9.03
N GLU A 44 0.38 -6.76 9.39
CA GLU A 44 -0.76 -6.00 9.90
C GLU A 44 -1.90 -5.90 8.87
N LEU A 45 -1.56 -5.60 7.62
CA LEU A 45 -2.52 -5.51 6.51
C LEU A 45 -3.18 -6.86 6.21
N TYR A 46 -2.39 -7.95 6.22
CA TYR A 46 -2.93 -9.30 6.09
C TYR A 46 -3.87 -9.63 7.24
N PHE A 47 -3.47 -9.37 8.49
CA PHE A 47 -4.33 -9.60 9.64
C PHE A 47 -5.66 -8.83 9.51
N ALA A 48 -5.61 -7.54 9.15
CA ALA A 48 -6.79 -6.71 8.96
C ALA A 48 -7.70 -7.23 7.83
N ALA A 49 -7.13 -7.66 6.70
CA ALA A 49 -7.90 -8.25 5.60
C ALA A 49 -8.58 -9.56 6.01
N TYR A 50 -7.91 -10.42 6.78
CA TYR A 50 -8.47 -11.68 7.28
C TYR A 50 -9.55 -11.48 8.35
N ALA A 51 -9.42 -10.46 9.19
CA ALA A 51 -10.40 -10.11 10.22
C ALA A 51 -11.64 -9.38 9.67
N SER A 52 -11.57 -8.86 8.44
CA SER A 52 -12.65 -8.10 7.79
C SER A 52 -13.84 -8.96 7.38
N GLN A 53 -15.05 -8.41 7.50
CA GLN A 53 -16.27 -8.98 6.89
C GLN A 53 -16.21 -9.03 5.36
N ARG A 54 -15.34 -8.23 4.74
CA ARG A 54 -15.09 -8.16 3.29
C ARG A 54 -13.75 -8.81 2.92
N ARG A 55 -13.42 -9.94 3.54
CA ARG A 55 -12.12 -10.61 3.44
C ARG A 55 -11.62 -10.79 2.00
N GLU A 56 -12.43 -11.40 1.12
CA GLU A 56 -12.00 -11.71 -0.25
C GLU A 56 -11.66 -10.45 -1.05
N VAL A 57 -12.52 -9.43 -0.95
CA VAL A 57 -12.32 -8.13 -1.61
C VAL A 57 -11.07 -7.43 -1.08
N ASN A 58 -10.88 -7.41 0.24
CA ASN A 58 -9.74 -6.74 0.86
C ASN A 58 -8.42 -7.46 0.54
N LEU A 59 -8.41 -8.79 0.50
CA LEU A 59 -7.24 -9.56 0.07
C LEU A 59 -6.91 -9.31 -1.41
N ALA A 60 -7.91 -9.28 -2.29
CA ALA A 60 -7.70 -8.99 -3.71
C ALA A 60 -7.10 -7.59 -3.91
N ARG A 61 -7.60 -6.58 -3.20
CA ARG A 61 -7.05 -5.21 -3.22
C ARG A 61 -5.61 -5.16 -2.73
N LEU A 62 -5.32 -5.81 -1.59
CA LEU A 62 -3.96 -5.88 -1.04
C LEU A 62 -2.98 -6.52 -2.03
N LEU A 63 -3.35 -7.65 -2.64
CA LEU A 63 -2.53 -8.34 -3.64
C LEU A 63 -2.31 -7.50 -4.90
N GLY A 64 -3.35 -6.76 -5.36
CA GLY A 64 -3.22 -5.84 -6.49
C GLY A 64 -2.20 -4.73 -6.23
N VAL A 65 -2.25 -4.09 -5.07
CA VAL A 65 -1.31 -3.02 -4.70
C VAL A 65 0.12 -3.53 -4.55
N LEU A 66 0.32 -4.74 -4.01
CA LEU A 66 1.65 -5.35 -3.94
C LEU A 66 2.25 -5.59 -5.33
N GLY A 67 1.41 -5.88 -6.34
CA GLY A 67 1.86 -6.09 -7.72
C GLY A 67 2.17 -4.80 -8.49
N GLU A 68 1.47 -3.70 -8.19
CA GLU A 68 1.57 -2.44 -8.96
C GLU A 68 2.47 -1.36 -8.33
N VAL A 69 2.55 -1.31 -7.00
CA VAL A 69 3.10 -0.15 -6.27
C VAL A 69 4.40 -0.50 -5.53
N ILE A 70 4.58 -1.75 -5.12
CA ILE A 70 5.64 -2.15 -4.20
C ILE A 70 6.59 -3.11 -4.91
N VAL A 71 7.59 -2.55 -5.60
CA VAL A 71 8.75 -3.32 -6.08
C VAL A 71 9.86 -3.20 -5.04
N GLY A 72 10.21 -4.31 -4.40
CA GLY A 72 11.35 -4.35 -3.51
C GLY A 72 11.70 -5.74 -3.00
N VAL A 73 12.47 -6.50 -3.79
CA VAL A 73 13.71 -7.06 -3.25
C VAL A 73 14.76 -5.98 -3.51
#